data_AF-A0A4Y9XR15-F1
#
_entry.id   AF-A0A4Y9XR15-F1
#
_cell.length_a   1.000
_cell.length_b   1.000
_cell.length_c   1.000
_cell.angle_alpha   90.00
_cell.angle_beta   90.00
_cell.angle_gamma   90.00
#
_symmetry.space_group_name_H-M   'P 1'
#
loop_
_entity.id
_entity.type
_entity.pdbx_description
1 polymer ?
#
loop_
_entity_poly.entity_id
_entity_poly.type
_entity_poly.pdbx_seq_one_letter_code
_entity_poly.pdbx_strand_id
1 'polypeptide(L)'
;MSYHPHATAHGQQHAPSAQHMATSASQTSADFLADSLTAVQSRAVNYDHVVLPSRAQLDQEIYEAKLARDQGRISPLQYCEVIARCMLVGNARSDRAKQGLRKSIRGEDTRELRKRDFDLNDSELDESLEQARRRVDMKMENKRRSEQGMYRRTVTRGL
;
A
#
# COMPACT_ATOMS: atom_id res chain seq x y z
N MET A 1 71.25 21.60 -45.21
CA MET A 1 69.97 22.33 -45.15
C MET A 1 69.52 22.32 -43.72
N SER A 2 69.45 23.49 -43.10
CA SER A 2 69.10 23.67 -41.69
C SER A 2 67.61 24.03 -41.58
N TYR A 3 66.87 23.34 -40.73
CA TYR A 3 65.60 23.79 -40.19
C TYR A 3 65.45 23.27 -38.74
N HIS A 4 65.38 24.20 -37.80
CA HIS A 4 64.86 24.04 -36.43
C HIS A 4 63.55 24.87 -36.32
N PRO A 5 62.89 24.95 -35.15
CA PRO A 5 61.74 24.15 -34.70
C PRO A 5 60.48 25.04 -34.52
N HIS A 6 59.34 24.52 -34.03
CA HIS A 6 58.46 25.21 -33.07
C HIS A 6 57.42 24.24 -32.48
N ALA A 7 57.17 24.40 -31.18
CA ALA A 7 56.28 23.61 -30.34
C ALA A 7 54.89 24.26 -30.19
N THR A 8 53.85 23.43 -29.96
CA THR A 8 52.60 23.61 -29.17
C THR A 8 51.58 22.55 -29.64
N ALA A 9 50.66 21.95 -28.87
CA ALA A 9 50.11 22.19 -27.55
C ALA A 9 49.58 20.87 -26.94
N HIS A 10 49.44 20.83 -25.61
CA HIS A 10 48.72 19.81 -24.85
C HIS A 10 47.29 19.59 -25.38
N GLY A 11 46.93 18.32 -25.59
CA GLY A 11 45.56 17.88 -25.89
C GLY A 11 45.26 16.59 -25.13
N GLN A 12 44.48 16.76 -24.06
CA GLN A 12 44.11 15.81 -23.03
C GLN A 12 43.29 14.64 -23.60
N GLN A 13 43.56 13.44 -23.06
CA GLN A 13 42.78 12.21 -23.26
C GLN A 13 41.30 12.45 -22.96
N HIS A 14 40.39 11.79 -23.67
CA HIS A 14 39.28 11.00 -23.11
C HIS A 14 38.39 10.44 -24.23
N ALA A 15 38.21 9.12 -24.22
CA ALA A 15 37.22 8.40 -25.02
C ALA A 15 35.79 8.72 -24.51
N PRO A 16 34.78 8.91 -25.38
CA PRO A 16 33.41 8.98 -24.93
C PRO A 16 32.79 7.59 -24.80
N SER A 17 32.38 7.35 -23.56
CA SER A 17 31.72 6.19 -22.99
C SER A 17 30.32 5.95 -23.55
N ALA A 18 29.90 4.69 -23.44
CA ALA A 18 28.57 4.18 -23.75
C ALA A 18 27.48 5.03 -23.10
N GLN A 19 26.49 5.42 -23.91
CA GLN A 19 25.25 6.02 -23.45
C GLN A 19 24.44 4.96 -22.70
N HIS A 20 24.62 4.90 -21.38
CA HIS A 20 23.62 4.33 -20.49
C HIS A 20 22.42 5.29 -20.44
N MET A 21 21.33 4.91 -21.10
CA MET A 21 20.01 5.41 -20.71
C MET A 21 19.69 4.84 -19.33
N ALA A 22 19.92 5.63 -18.29
CA ALA A 22 19.32 5.39 -16.98
C ALA A 22 17.84 5.76 -17.10
N THR A 23 16.98 4.75 -17.11
CA THR A 23 15.55 4.89 -16.96
C THR A 23 15.24 5.52 -15.60
N SER A 24 14.86 6.80 -15.61
CA SER A 24 14.33 7.55 -14.46
C SER A 24 12.93 7.04 -14.06
N ALA A 25 12.85 5.82 -13.52
CA ALA A 25 11.61 5.28 -12.95
C ALA A 25 11.50 5.50 -11.42
N SER A 26 12.61 5.86 -10.74
CA SER A 26 12.64 5.96 -9.27
C SER A 26 12.29 7.33 -8.68
N GLN A 27 12.21 8.40 -9.49
CA GLN A 27 11.94 9.75 -8.96
C GLN A 27 10.47 9.95 -8.60
N THR A 28 9.55 9.44 -9.42
CA THR A 28 8.10 9.61 -9.19
C THR A 28 7.63 9.00 -7.88
N SER A 29 8.14 7.82 -7.50
CA SER A 29 7.69 7.12 -6.30
C SER A 29 8.04 7.85 -5.00
N ALA A 30 9.21 8.50 -4.96
CA ALA A 30 9.68 9.21 -3.77
C ALA A 30 8.88 10.49 -3.50
N ASP A 31 8.48 11.22 -4.55
CA ASP A 31 7.73 12.48 -4.43
C ASP A 31 6.30 12.25 -3.91
N PHE A 32 5.61 11.21 -4.39
CA PHE A 32 4.27 10.85 -3.89
C PHE A 32 4.26 10.47 -2.41
N LEU A 33 5.33 9.85 -1.93
CA LEU A 33 5.46 9.43 -0.53
C LEU A 33 5.74 10.61 0.39
N ALA A 34 6.54 11.58 -0.05
CA ALA A 34 6.85 12.79 0.70
C ALA A 34 5.59 13.65 0.94
N ASP A 35 4.79 13.87 -0.11
CA ASP A 35 3.53 14.63 0.00
C ASP A 35 2.49 13.92 0.88
N SER A 36 2.39 12.59 0.75
CA SER A 36 1.53 11.77 1.60
C SER A 36 1.94 11.84 3.07
N LEU A 37 3.25 11.94 3.35
CA LEU A 37 3.76 12.03 4.71
C LEU A 37 3.37 13.33 5.41
N THR A 38 3.47 14.44 4.69
CA THR A 38 3.09 15.76 5.19
C THR A 38 1.59 15.77 5.55
N ALA A 39 0.75 15.14 4.71
CA ALA A 39 -0.68 15.00 4.98
C ALA A 39 -0.97 14.14 6.22
N VAL A 40 -0.23 13.03 6.42
CA VAL A 40 -0.43 12.13 7.58
C VAL A 40 0.11 12.72 8.90
N GLN A 41 1.17 13.54 8.85
CA GLN A 41 1.70 14.22 10.04
C GLN A 41 0.80 15.37 10.50
N SER A 42 0.09 16.02 9.57
CA SER A 42 -0.96 16.98 9.92
C SER A 42 -2.14 16.20 10.51
N ARG A 43 -2.35 16.35 11.82
CA ARG A 43 -3.32 15.57 12.62
C ARG A 43 -4.78 15.93 12.34
N ALA A 44 -5.16 16.14 11.09
CA ALA A 44 -6.54 16.28 10.64
C ALA A 44 -7.08 14.88 10.31
N VAL A 45 -7.94 14.38 11.18
CA VAL A 45 -8.46 12.99 11.27
C VAL A 45 -9.31 12.56 10.04
N ASN A 46 -9.31 13.34 8.95
CA ASN A 46 -10.07 13.06 7.75
C ASN A 46 -9.16 12.73 6.56
N TYR A 47 -9.02 11.43 6.29
CA TYR A 47 -8.25 10.92 5.15
C TYR A 47 -9.09 10.78 3.88
N ASP A 48 -10.32 11.33 3.82
CA ASP A 48 -11.22 11.17 2.66
C ASP A 48 -10.66 11.80 1.39
N HIS A 49 -9.75 12.77 1.49
CA HIS A 49 -9.20 13.49 0.34
C HIS A 49 -7.71 13.22 0.10
N VAL A 50 -7.08 12.40 0.94
CA VAL A 50 -5.65 12.10 0.84
C VAL A 50 -5.48 10.86 -0.04
N VAL A 51 -4.65 10.92 -1.07
CA VAL A 51 -4.23 9.69 -1.76
C VAL A 51 -3.13 9.07 -0.90
N LEU A 52 -3.35 7.86 -0.39
CA LEU A 52 -2.33 7.16 0.39
C LEU A 52 -1.65 6.10 -0.49
N PRO A 53 -0.34 5.88 -0.30
CA PRO A 53 0.37 4.79 -0.95
C PRO A 53 -0.30 3.44 -0.70
N SER A 54 -0.33 2.60 -1.72
CA SER A 54 -0.89 1.25 -1.62
C SER A 54 -0.05 0.35 -0.73
N ARG A 55 -0.59 -0.80 -0.33
CA ARG A 55 0.15 -1.78 0.48
C ARG A 55 1.37 -2.32 -0.24
N ALA A 56 1.20 -2.64 -1.52
CA ALA A 56 2.30 -3.10 -2.34
C ALA A 56 3.42 -2.05 -2.44
N GLN A 57 3.08 -0.76 -2.52
CA GLN A 57 4.08 0.32 -2.53
C GLN A 57 4.85 0.41 -1.20
N LEU A 58 4.17 0.31 -0.06
CA LEU A 58 4.84 0.29 1.25
C LEU A 58 5.72 -0.95 1.43
N ASP A 59 5.22 -2.13 1.04
CA ASP A 59 5.97 -3.38 1.12
C ASP A 59 7.22 -3.33 0.22
N GLN A 60 7.10 -2.73 -0.97
CA GLN A 60 8.21 -2.49 -1.88
C GLN A 60 9.25 -1.53 -1.28
N GLU A 61 8.82 -0.41 -0.70
CA GLU A 61 9.73 0.58 -0.09
C GLU A 61 10.52 -0.05 1.08
N ILE A 62 9.85 -0.84 1.94
CA ILE A 62 10.50 -1.57 3.02
C ILE A 62 11.50 -2.59 2.47
N TYR A 63 11.13 -3.32 1.42
CA TYR A 63 12.00 -4.30 0.78
C TYR A 63 13.25 -3.67 0.19
N GLU A 64 13.10 -2.57 -0.56
CA GLU A 64 14.21 -1.84 -1.17
C GLU A 64 15.12 -1.22 -0.11
N ALA A 65 14.56 -0.65 0.95
CA ALA A 65 15.34 -0.10 2.05
C ALA A 65 16.13 -1.19 2.78
N LYS A 66 15.54 -2.38 2.96
CA LYS A 66 16.25 -3.53 3.54
C LYS A 66 17.42 -3.94 2.65
N LEU A 67 17.19 -4.07 1.34
CA LEU A 67 18.25 -4.41 0.39
C LEU A 67 19.38 -3.38 0.38
N ALA A 68 19.04 -2.09 0.40
CA ALA A 68 20.01 -1.00 0.47
C ALA A 68 20.84 -1.04 1.76
N ARG A 69 20.21 -1.39 2.89
CA ARG A 69 20.90 -1.58 4.17
C ARG A 69 21.84 -2.78 4.12
N ASP A 70 21.39 -3.92 3.62
CA ASP A 70 22.19 -5.14 3.51
C ASP A 70 23.43 -4.94 2.62
N GLN A 71 23.32 -4.04 1.63
CA GLN A 71 24.41 -3.63 0.75
C GLN A 71 25.28 -2.49 1.33
N GLY A 72 24.99 -2.01 2.54
CA GLY A 72 25.72 -0.92 3.19
C GLY A 72 25.52 0.46 2.55
N ARG A 73 24.51 0.64 1.70
CA ARG A 73 24.21 1.92 1.02
C ARG A 73 23.52 2.94 1.94
N ILE A 74 22.81 2.46 2.95
CA ILE A 74 22.15 3.29 3.96
C ILE A 74 22.55 2.84 5.37
N SER A 75 22.57 3.81 6.29
CA SER A 75 22.85 3.54 7.70
C SER A 75 21.65 2.83 8.38
N PRO A 76 21.88 2.16 9.53
CA PRO A 76 20.79 1.62 10.34
C PRO A 76 19.75 2.68 10.75
N LEU A 77 20.18 3.92 11.01
CA LEU A 77 19.29 5.01 11.38
C LEU A 77 18.36 5.40 10.22
N GLN A 78 18.91 5.55 9.01
CA GLN A 78 18.13 5.81 7.80
C GLN A 78 17.14 4.69 7.48
N TYR A 79 17.52 3.43 7.70
CA TYR A 79 16.60 2.31 7.56
C TYR A 79 15.44 2.38 8.57
N CYS A 80 15.72 2.72 9.83
CA CYS A 80 14.68 2.92 10.85
C CYS A 80 13.73 4.08 10.48
N GLU A 81 14.24 5.16 9.90
CA GLU A 81 13.42 6.29 9.42
C GLU A 81 12.44 5.84 8.32
N VAL A 82 12.89 5.04 7.36
CA VAL A 82 12.01 4.48 6.31
C VAL A 82 10.94 3.57 6.92
N ILE A 83 11.30 2.72 7.88
CA ILE A 83 10.31 1.86 8.57
C ILE A 83 9.28 2.73 9.30
N ALA A 84 9.73 3.71 10.09
CA ALA A 84 8.84 4.57 10.86
C ALA A 84 7.87 5.33 9.94
N ARG A 85 8.38 5.80 8.79
CA ARG A 85 7.60 6.42 7.72
C ARG A 85 6.51 5.50 7.18
N CYS A 86 6.88 4.28 6.79
CA CYS A 86 5.95 3.30 6.25
C CYS A 86 4.88 2.91 7.29
N MET A 87 5.27 2.75 8.56
CA MET A 87 4.34 2.47 9.66
C MET A 87 3.33 3.60 9.87
N LEU A 88 3.78 4.86 9.79
CA LEU A 88 2.91 6.02 9.92
C LEU A 88 1.82 6.03 8.83
N VAL A 89 2.20 5.78 7.57
CA VAL A 89 1.24 5.66 6.47
C VAL A 89 0.33 4.44 6.65
N GLY A 90 0.87 3.31 7.11
CA GLY A 90 0.08 2.11 7.42
C GLY A 90 -0.98 2.36 8.50
N ASN A 91 -0.67 3.18 9.51
CA ASN A 91 -1.63 3.60 10.52
C ASN A 91 -2.74 4.47 9.91
N ALA A 92 -2.40 5.44 9.07
CA ALA A 92 -3.39 6.28 8.38
C ALA A 92 -4.36 5.46 7.53
N ARG A 93 -3.85 4.45 6.81
CA ARG A 93 -4.69 3.52 6.04
C ARG A 93 -5.59 2.68 6.92
N SER A 94 -5.07 2.19 8.04
CA SER A 94 -5.86 1.46 9.03
C SER A 94 -6.98 2.32 9.61
N ASP A 95 -6.72 3.60 9.86
CA ASP A 95 -7.73 4.53 10.36
C ASP A 95 -8.77 4.88 9.30
N ARG A 96 -8.38 5.05 8.03
CA ARG A 96 -9.33 5.17 6.91
C ARG A 96 -10.23 3.94 6.82
N ALA A 97 -9.67 2.73 6.85
CA ALA A 97 -10.44 1.50 6.80
C ALA A 97 -11.45 1.39 7.96
N LYS A 98 -11.05 1.79 9.18
CA LYS A 98 -11.98 1.87 10.32
C LYS A 98 -13.12 2.87 10.09
N GLN A 99 -12.83 4.02 9.49
CA GLN A 99 -13.85 5.01 9.14
C GLN A 99 -14.80 4.49 8.06
N GLY A 100 -14.28 3.87 7.01
CA GLY A 100 -15.05 3.22 5.95
C GLY A 100 -15.95 2.12 6.51
N LEU A 101 -15.45 1.30 7.42
CA LEU A 101 -16.27 0.29 8.11
C LEU A 101 -17.43 0.92 8.89
N ARG A 102 -17.19 2.03 9.61
CA ARG A 102 -18.26 2.74 10.33
C ARG A 102 -19.31 3.32 9.38
N LYS A 103 -18.89 3.89 8.25
CA LYS A 103 -19.80 4.37 7.18
C LYS A 103 -20.63 3.22 6.62
N SER A 104 -20.00 2.07 6.37
CA SER A 104 -20.67 0.85 5.90
C SER A 104 -21.74 0.34 6.86
N ILE A 105 -21.45 0.32 8.16
CA ILE A 105 -22.44 -0.05 9.19
C ILE A 105 -23.65 0.90 9.20
N ARG A 106 -23.44 2.19 8.89
CA ARG A 106 -24.52 3.19 8.77
C ARG A 106 -25.26 3.15 7.42
N GLY A 107 -24.80 2.35 6.46
CA GLY A 107 -25.34 2.32 5.10
C GLY A 107 -24.95 3.53 4.24
N GLU A 108 -23.90 4.25 4.62
CA GLU A 108 -23.38 5.43 3.91
C GLU A 108 -22.29 5.07 2.88
N ASP A 109 -21.96 3.78 2.72
CA ASP A 109 -20.88 3.35 1.84
C ASP A 109 -21.35 3.11 0.40
N THR A 110 -20.54 3.56 -0.55
CA THR A 110 -20.67 3.21 -1.96
C THR A 110 -19.63 2.16 -2.33
N ARG A 111 -19.80 1.49 -3.48
CA ARG A 111 -18.82 0.54 -4.00
C ARG A 111 -17.43 1.16 -4.09
N GLU A 112 -17.35 2.37 -4.63
CA GLU A 112 -16.08 3.10 -4.81
C GLU A 112 -15.47 3.53 -3.47
N LEU A 113 -16.28 3.97 -2.51
CA LEU A 113 -15.79 4.27 -1.16
C LEU A 113 -15.23 3.01 -0.49
N ARG A 114 -15.87 1.85 -0.67
CA ARG A 114 -15.38 0.60 -0.10
C ARG A 114 -14.06 0.15 -0.75
N LYS A 115 -13.92 0.30 -2.07
CA LYS A 115 -12.64 0.04 -2.76
C LYS A 115 -11.54 0.94 -2.22
N ARG A 116 -11.81 2.23 -2.11
CA ARG A 116 -10.84 3.22 -1.63
C ARG A 116 -10.48 3.05 -0.16
N ASP A 117 -11.46 2.82 0.71
CA ASP A 117 -11.23 2.81 2.16
C ASP A 117 -10.49 1.56 2.63
N PHE A 118 -10.58 0.46 1.86
CA PHE A 118 -9.92 -0.81 2.14
C PHE A 118 -8.79 -1.14 1.14
N ASP A 119 -8.49 -0.23 0.21
CA ASP A 119 -7.55 -0.41 -0.90
C ASP A 119 -7.77 -1.72 -1.69
N LEU A 120 -9.03 -2.01 -1.99
CA LEU A 120 -9.46 -3.20 -2.73
C LEU A 120 -9.58 -2.89 -4.22
N ASN A 121 -9.15 -3.84 -5.04
CA ASN A 121 -9.54 -3.88 -6.44
C ASN A 121 -10.98 -4.45 -6.61
N ASP A 122 -11.52 -4.38 -7.83
CA ASP A 122 -12.88 -4.86 -8.10
C ASP A 122 -13.05 -6.36 -7.80
N SER A 123 -12.09 -7.19 -8.19
CA SER A 123 -12.14 -8.64 -7.93
C SER A 123 -12.08 -8.99 -6.45
N GLU A 124 -11.23 -8.32 -5.67
CA GLU A 124 -11.10 -8.51 -4.22
C GLU A 124 -12.37 -8.06 -3.50
N LEU A 125 -12.97 -6.96 -3.95
CA LEU A 125 -14.24 -6.51 -3.41
C LEU A 125 -15.36 -7.51 -3.70
N ASP A 126 -15.47 -7.98 -4.93
CA ASP A 126 -16.50 -8.95 -5.33
C ASP A 126 -16.32 -10.27 -4.59
N GLU A 127 -15.08 -10.75 -4.44
CA GLU A 127 -14.77 -11.94 -3.64
C GLU A 127 -15.15 -11.73 -2.17
N SER A 128 -14.81 -10.59 -1.58
CA SER A 128 -15.15 -10.26 -0.19
C SER A 128 -16.66 -10.26 0.05
N LEU A 129 -17.42 -9.69 -0.89
CA LEU A 129 -18.88 -9.69 -0.84
C LEU A 129 -19.48 -11.08 -0.98
N GLU A 130 -18.94 -11.90 -1.87
CA GLU A 130 -19.37 -13.28 -2.06
C GLU A 130 -19.07 -14.13 -0.81
N GLN A 131 -17.89 -13.97 -0.22
CA GLN A 131 -17.56 -14.61 1.06
C GLN A 131 -18.51 -14.17 2.18
N ALA A 132 -18.86 -12.89 2.24
CA ALA A 132 -19.82 -12.37 3.22
C ALA A 132 -21.21 -12.99 3.02
N ARG A 133 -21.70 -13.07 1.77
CA ARG A 133 -22.98 -13.73 1.43
C ARG A 133 -23.00 -15.18 1.89
N ARG A 134 -21.99 -15.96 1.52
CA ARG A 134 -21.87 -17.38 1.93
C ARG A 134 -21.91 -17.56 3.44
N ARG A 135 -21.23 -16.69 4.20
CA ARG A 135 -21.25 -16.72 5.67
C ARG A 135 -22.63 -16.42 6.24
N VAL A 136 -23.35 -15.45 5.65
CA VAL A 136 -24.73 -15.12 6.06
C VAL A 136 -25.65 -16.30 5.76
N ASP A 137 -25.60 -16.85 4.56
CA ASP A 137 -26.45 -17.98 4.14
C ASP A 137 -26.23 -19.19 5.04
N MET A 138 -24.97 -19.51 5.35
CA MET A 138 -24.64 -20.59 6.28
C MET A 138 -25.21 -20.36 7.67
N LYS A 139 -25.13 -19.13 8.20
CA LYS A 139 -25.71 -18.79 9.52
C LYS A 139 -27.22 -18.89 9.52
N MET A 140 -27.87 -18.43 8.45
CA MET A 140 -29.33 -18.49 8.31
C MET A 140 -29.82 -19.94 8.19
N GLU A 141 -29.13 -20.77 7.42
CA GLU A 141 -29.45 -22.19 7.29
C GLU A 141 -29.22 -22.94 8.62
N ASN A 142 -28.13 -22.65 9.34
CA ASN A 142 -27.88 -23.22 10.66
C ASN A 142 -28.96 -22.81 11.67
N LYS A 143 -29.40 -21.55 11.64
CA LYS A 143 -30.52 -21.07 12.46
C LYS A 143 -31.81 -21.83 12.15
N ARG A 144 -32.15 -21.98 10.86
CA ARG A 144 -33.32 -22.74 10.40
C ARG A 144 -33.28 -24.20 10.87
N ARG A 145 -32.13 -24.87 10.76
CA ARG A 145 -31.94 -26.26 11.26
C ARG A 145 -32.10 -26.34 12.78
N SER A 146 -31.56 -25.37 13.52
CA SER A 146 -31.69 -25.29 14.97
C SER A 146 -33.16 -25.15 15.39
N GLU A 147 -33.90 -24.25 14.75
CA GLU A 147 -35.33 -24.04 14.98
C GLU A 147 -36.13 -25.32 14.68
N GLN A 148 -35.89 -25.97 13.54
CA GLN A 148 -36.53 -27.26 13.22
C GLN A 148 -36.22 -28.34 14.27
N GLY A 149 -34.99 -28.40 14.75
CA GLY A 149 -34.59 -29.31 15.82
C GLY A 149 -35.33 -29.02 17.13
N MET A 150 -35.50 -27.74 17.49
CA MET A 150 -36.29 -27.32 18.65
C MET A 150 -37.75 -27.72 18.52
N TYR A 151 -38.40 -27.40 17.41
CA TYR A 151 -39.79 -27.80 17.15
C TYR A 151 -39.98 -29.32 17.25
N ARG A 152 -39.09 -30.11 16.66
CA ARG A 152 -39.15 -31.59 16.75
C ARG A 152 -38.99 -32.11 18.18
N ARG A 153 -38.12 -31.48 19.00
CA ARG A 153 -37.96 -31.86 20.42
C ARG A 153 -39.18 -31.49 21.25
N THR A 154 -39.77 -30.32 21.01
CA THR A 154 -41.01 -29.89 21.69
C THR A 154 -42.16 -30.83 21.36
N VAL A 155 -42.31 -31.23 20.09
CA VAL A 155 -43.34 -32.20 19.68
C VAL A 155 -43.12 -33.59 20.27
N THR A 156 -41.87 -34.08 20.31
CA THR A 156 -41.58 -35.45 20.81
C THR A 156 -41.59 -35.57 22.34
N ARG A 157 -41.43 -34.47 23.09
CA ARG A 157 -41.47 -34.51 24.57
C ARG A 157 -42.86 -34.27 25.17
N GLY A 158 -43.85 -33.91 24.35
CA GLY A 158 -45.18 -33.52 24.82
C GLY A 158 -45.17 -32.17 25.54
N LEU A 159 -46.25 -31.42 25.41
CA LEU A 159 -46.57 -30.34 26.36
C LEU A 159 -47.07 -30.96 27.66
#